data_AF-A0A522NG19-F1
#
_entry.id   AF-A0A522NG19-F1
#
_cell.length_a   1.000
_cell.length_b   1.000
_cell.length_c   1.000
_cell.angle_alpha   90.00
_cell.angle_beta   90.00
_cell.angle_gamma   90.00
#
_symmetry.space_group_name_H-M   'P 1'
#
loop_
_entity.id
_entity.type
_entity.pdbx_description
1 polymer ?
#
loop_
_entity_poly.entity_id
_entity_poly.type
_entity_poly.pdbx_seq_one_letter_code
_entity_poly.pdbx_strand_id
1 'polypeptide(L)'
;MVPTAIHAAYLINLAGPDPDLWERSVAVLAAELRMGLAYGAGMVNVHIGSHKGAGREAGLQQLSRGIAAALEAADLPDGAGPLLVLENSAGGGDAMGDSVEDLGRILEAVAATGADVERLAFCLDTAHLWGAGVDLREERALDELLTRFSALVELQRLAMIHLNDSKAALGSRADRHQHIGAGAIGPEAIRRLLIHPGLARVPMYLETPGMDEGYDAVNMERVRLLLTGEPLPELPPEALELPRPRGRHVAVEPAQAEVA
;
A
#
# COMPACT_ATOMS: atom_id res chain seq x y z
N MET A 1 20.29 0.67 -3.66
CA MET A 1 19.56 1.88 -3.23
C MET A 1 18.09 1.50 -3.20
N VAL A 2 17.36 1.84 -2.13
CA VAL A 2 15.90 1.62 -2.07
C VAL A 2 15.25 2.58 -3.07
N PRO A 3 14.34 2.11 -3.95
CA PRO A 3 13.71 2.97 -4.95
C PRO A 3 12.83 4.03 -4.29
N THR A 4 12.70 5.20 -4.91
CA THR A 4 11.69 6.18 -4.50
C THR A 4 10.31 5.66 -4.90
N ALA A 5 9.38 5.67 -3.96
CA ALA A 5 7.98 5.34 -4.17
C ALA A 5 7.12 6.59 -3.95
N ILE A 6 6.11 6.77 -4.79
CA ILE A 6 5.05 7.77 -4.59
C ILE A 6 3.81 7.02 -4.12
N HIS A 7 3.17 7.51 -3.07
CA HIS A 7 1.83 7.06 -2.72
C HIS A 7 0.81 7.95 -3.42
N ALA A 8 -0.01 7.33 -4.26
CA ALA A 8 -1.09 7.94 -5.00
C ALA A 8 -2.16 8.52 -4.06
N ALA A 9 -2.90 9.52 -4.56
CA ALA A 9 -3.91 10.21 -3.78
C ALA A 9 -5.01 9.26 -3.27
N TYR A 10 -5.29 9.33 -1.96
CA TYR A 10 -6.33 8.53 -1.29
C TYR A 10 -7.75 8.68 -1.90
N LEU A 11 -8.00 9.75 -2.65
CA LEU A 11 -9.30 10.01 -3.29
C LEU A 11 -9.57 9.12 -4.50
N ILE A 12 -8.55 8.47 -5.06
CA ILE A 12 -8.71 7.55 -6.20
C ILE A 12 -9.60 6.38 -5.80
N ASN A 13 -10.64 6.11 -6.60
CA ASN A 13 -11.44 4.90 -6.47
C ASN A 13 -11.85 4.37 -7.84
N LEU A 14 -11.09 3.40 -8.36
CA LEU A 14 -11.36 2.75 -9.64
C LEU A 14 -12.41 1.63 -9.56
N ALA A 15 -12.74 1.16 -8.35
CA ALA A 15 -13.71 0.07 -8.15
C ALA A 15 -15.16 0.57 -7.95
N GLY A 16 -15.37 1.89 -7.82
CA GLY A 16 -16.67 2.47 -7.50
C GLY A 16 -17.64 2.53 -8.69
N PRO A 17 -18.95 2.67 -8.43
CA PRO A 17 -19.99 2.78 -9.47
C PRO A 17 -20.22 4.22 -9.97
N ASP A 18 -19.63 5.23 -9.32
CA ASP A 18 -19.78 6.64 -9.70
C ASP A 18 -18.90 6.95 -10.92
N PRO A 19 -19.50 7.27 -12.10
CA PRO A 19 -18.74 7.48 -13.33
C PRO A 19 -17.86 8.73 -13.27
N ASP A 20 -18.32 9.82 -12.65
CA ASP A 20 -17.56 11.07 -12.57
C ASP A 20 -16.32 10.88 -11.67
N LEU A 21 -16.49 10.19 -10.55
CA LEU A 21 -15.37 9.85 -9.66
C LEU A 21 -14.42 8.88 -10.35
N TRP A 22 -14.94 7.90 -11.10
CA TRP A 22 -14.13 6.91 -11.80
C TRP A 22 -13.26 7.59 -12.88
N GLU A 23 -13.82 8.46 -13.72
CA GLU A 23 -13.07 9.19 -14.76
C GLU A 23 -11.99 10.08 -14.15
N ARG A 24 -12.31 10.79 -13.07
CA ARG A 24 -11.33 11.60 -12.33
C ARG A 24 -10.23 10.74 -11.71
N SER A 25 -10.59 9.57 -11.17
CA SER A 25 -9.63 8.63 -10.58
C SER A 25 -8.64 8.11 -11.61
N VAL A 26 -9.12 7.77 -12.81
CA VAL A 26 -8.26 7.39 -13.96
C VAL A 26 -7.32 8.54 -14.32
N ALA A 27 -7.84 9.76 -14.46
CA ALA A 27 -7.04 10.93 -14.83
C ALA A 27 -5.97 11.27 -13.79
N VAL A 28 -6.30 11.20 -12.50
CA VAL A 28 -5.35 11.45 -11.40
C VAL A 28 -4.27 10.37 -11.36
N LEU A 29 -4.64 9.10 -11.44
CA LEU A 29 -3.66 8.01 -11.43
C LEU A 29 -2.69 8.10 -12.63
N ALA A 30 -3.21 8.38 -13.83
CA ALA A 30 -2.38 8.59 -15.01
C ALA A 30 -1.44 9.79 -14.86
N ALA A 31 -1.88 10.86 -14.20
CA ALA A 31 -1.03 12.01 -13.89
C ALA A 31 0.06 11.65 -12.88
N GLU A 32 -0.26 10.88 -11.84
CA GLU A 32 0.70 10.45 -10.82
C GLU A 32 1.76 9.49 -11.39
N LEU A 33 1.40 8.62 -12.33
CA LEU A 33 2.35 7.78 -13.08
C LEU A 33 3.33 8.64 -13.90
N ARG A 34 2.84 9.65 -14.63
CA ARG A 34 3.69 10.61 -15.36
C ARG A 34 4.58 11.42 -14.43
N MET A 35 4.05 11.84 -13.28
CA MET A 35 4.84 12.54 -12.27
C MET A 35 5.89 11.64 -11.64
N GLY A 36 5.58 10.36 -11.41
CA GLY A 36 6.54 9.37 -10.95
C GLY A 36 7.74 9.25 -11.89
N LEU A 37 7.50 9.20 -13.22
CA LEU A 37 8.59 9.24 -14.19
C LEU A 37 9.40 10.55 -14.07
N ALA A 38 8.74 11.70 -14.00
CA ALA A 38 9.40 13.00 -13.91
C ALA A 38 10.28 13.16 -12.65
N TYR A 39 9.88 12.55 -11.54
CA TYR A 39 10.65 12.54 -10.28
C TYR A 39 11.64 11.37 -10.18
N GLY A 40 11.70 10.48 -11.18
CA GLY A 40 12.54 9.28 -11.14
C GLY A 40 12.09 8.25 -10.10
N ALA A 41 10.81 8.25 -9.72
CA ALA A 41 10.23 7.24 -8.85
C ALA A 41 10.16 5.89 -9.58
N GLY A 42 10.50 4.82 -8.87
CA GLY A 42 10.39 3.46 -9.40
C GLY A 42 8.98 2.88 -9.25
N MET A 43 8.15 3.46 -8.38
CA MET A 43 6.84 2.92 -8.02
C MET A 43 5.84 4.05 -7.74
N VAL A 44 4.59 3.84 -8.14
CA VAL A 44 3.40 4.58 -7.71
C VAL A 44 2.45 3.59 -7.04
N ASN A 45 2.38 3.63 -5.71
CA ASN A 45 1.52 2.80 -4.89
C ASN A 45 0.12 3.41 -4.77
N VAL A 46 -0.93 2.61 -4.91
CA VAL A 46 -2.31 3.05 -4.78
C VAL A 46 -3.14 2.02 -4.05
N HIS A 47 -4.05 2.49 -3.18
CA HIS A 47 -5.07 1.61 -2.64
C HIS A 47 -6.03 1.19 -3.77
N ILE A 48 -6.38 -0.09 -3.81
CA ILE A 48 -7.21 -0.70 -4.86
C ILE A 48 -8.58 -0.03 -4.99
N GLY A 49 -9.11 0.50 -3.88
CA GLY A 49 -10.38 1.20 -3.83
C GLY A 49 -11.52 0.37 -3.25
N SER A 50 -12.75 0.79 -3.51
CA SER A 50 -13.95 0.27 -2.89
C SER A 50 -15.12 0.20 -3.86
N HIS A 51 -15.86 -0.90 -3.84
CA HIS A 51 -17.03 -1.10 -4.67
C HIS A 51 -18.27 -0.30 -4.22
N LYS A 52 -18.22 0.37 -3.07
CA LYS A 52 -19.31 1.25 -2.54
C LYS A 52 -20.71 0.61 -2.64
N GLY A 53 -20.84 -0.63 -2.20
CA GLY A 53 -22.10 -1.39 -2.25
C GLY A 53 -22.50 -2.00 -3.60
N ALA A 54 -21.77 -1.74 -4.70
CA ALA A 54 -22.08 -2.33 -6.02
C ALA A 54 -21.79 -3.84 -6.12
N GLY A 55 -21.05 -4.39 -5.15
CA GLY A 55 -20.64 -5.79 -5.10
C GLY A 55 -19.25 -6.02 -5.70
N ARG A 56 -18.56 -7.05 -5.19
CA ARG A 56 -17.15 -7.31 -5.54
C ARG A 56 -16.93 -7.58 -7.03
N GLU A 57 -17.88 -8.26 -7.69
CA GLU A 57 -17.74 -8.57 -9.12
C GLU A 57 -17.85 -7.32 -10.00
N ALA A 58 -18.83 -6.46 -9.72
CA ALA A 58 -18.95 -5.17 -10.41
C ALA A 58 -17.73 -4.27 -10.13
N GLY A 59 -17.27 -4.26 -8.87
CA GLY A 59 -16.07 -3.53 -8.48
C GLY A 59 -14.81 -4.02 -9.18
N LEU A 60 -14.64 -5.33 -9.33
CA LEU A 60 -13.52 -5.94 -10.07
C LEU A 60 -13.50 -5.52 -11.53
N GLN A 61 -14.67 -5.51 -12.20
CA GLN A 61 -14.79 -5.08 -13.59
C GLN A 61 -14.52 -3.58 -13.77
N GLN A 62 -14.97 -2.74 -12.85
CA GLN A 62 -14.69 -1.31 -12.85
C GLN A 62 -13.19 -1.04 -12.64
N LEU A 63 -12.60 -1.74 -11.67
CA LEU A 63 -11.19 -1.62 -11.31
C LEU A 63 -10.28 -2.03 -12.47
N SER A 64 -10.52 -3.19 -13.09
CA SER A 64 -9.65 -3.68 -14.16
C SER A 64 -9.67 -2.76 -15.37
N ARG A 65 -10.85 -2.27 -15.77
CA ARG A 65 -10.99 -1.23 -16.81
C ARG A 65 -10.30 0.07 -16.42
N GLY A 66 -10.41 0.48 -15.15
CA GLY A 66 -9.82 1.73 -14.66
C GLY A 66 -8.30 1.69 -14.65
N ILE A 67 -7.72 0.57 -14.24
CA ILE A 67 -6.27 0.33 -14.29
C ILE A 67 -5.80 0.36 -15.74
N ALA A 68 -6.46 -0.37 -16.64
CA ALA A 68 -6.12 -0.39 -18.05
C ALA A 68 -6.15 1.01 -18.67
N ALA A 69 -7.23 1.77 -18.42
CA ALA A 69 -7.39 3.13 -18.90
C ALA A 69 -6.34 4.09 -18.32
N ALA A 70 -5.97 3.93 -17.04
CA ALA A 70 -4.95 4.77 -16.41
C ALA A 70 -3.54 4.49 -16.95
N LEU A 71 -3.20 3.22 -17.19
CA LEU A 71 -1.93 2.84 -17.80
C LEU A 71 -1.83 3.35 -19.24
N GLU A 72 -2.90 3.20 -20.03
CA GLU A 72 -2.99 3.72 -21.40
C GLU A 72 -2.88 5.26 -21.41
N ALA A 73 -3.65 5.95 -20.57
CA ALA A 73 -3.65 7.42 -20.50
C ALA A 73 -2.35 8.00 -19.93
N ALA A 74 -1.58 7.25 -19.14
CA ALA A 74 -0.27 7.66 -18.68
C ALA A 74 0.76 7.68 -19.83
N ASP A 75 0.58 6.83 -20.84
CA ASP A 75 1.40 6.73 -22.06
C ASP A 75 2.91 6.78 -21.76
N LEU A 76 3.34 5.94 -20.80
CA LEU A 76 4.74 5.89 -20.38
C LEU A 76 5.60 5.15 -21.41
N PRO A 77 6.83 5.62 -21.69
CA PRO A 77 7.72 4.94 -22.64
C PRO A 77 8.06 3.51 -22.19
N ASP A 78 8.19 2.59 -23.14
CA ASP A 78 8.57 1.20 -22.87
C ASP A 78 9.86 1.10 -22.06
N GLY A 79 9.82 0.27 -21.01
CA GLY A 79 10.97 0.06 -20.10
C GLY A 79 11.37 1.28 -19.26
N ALA A 80 10.55 2.34 -19.25
CA ALA A 80 10.77 3.53 -18.43
C ALA A 80 9.54 3.87 -17.57
N GLY A 81 9.79 4.57 -16.48
CA GLY A 81 8.77 5.05 -15.55
C GLY A 81 8.45 4.06 -14.42
N PRO A 82 7.55 4.45 -13.51
CA PRO A 82 7.24 3.67 -12.32
C PRO A 82 6.38 2.45 -12.64
N LEU A 83 6.48 1.43 -11.78
CA LEU A 83 5.45 0.39 -11.65
C LEU A 83 4.20 1.00 -11.02
N LEU A 84 3.03 0.59 -11.48
CA LEU A 84 1.77 0.77 -10.75
C LEU A 84 1.68 -0.34 -9.69
N VAL A 85 1.69 0.04 -8.42
CA VAL A 85 1.69 -0.89 -7.30
C VAL A 85 0.33 -0.86 -6.61
N LEU A 86 -0.36 -2.00 -6.58
CA LEU A 86 -1.64 -2.15 -5.89
C LEU A 86 -1.44 -2.65 -4.46
N GLU A 87 -1.90 -1.88 -3.49
CA GLU A 87 -1.78 -2.23 -2.07
C GLU A 87 -2.97 -3.02 -1.56
N ASN A 88 -2.72 -4.10 -0.80
CA ASN A 88 -3.79 -4.83 -0.14
C ASN A 88 -4.49 -3.98 0.92
N SER A 89 -5.78 -4.25 1.13
CA SER A 89 -6.60 -3.54 2.10
C SER A 89 -6.78 -4.32 3.39
N ALA A 90 -7.06 -3.62 4.50
CA ALA A 90 -7.61 -4.24 5.70
C ALA A 90 -9.04 -4.79 5.51
N GLY A 91 -9.71 -4.45 4.41
CA GLY A 91 -11.07 -4.92 4.10
C GLY A 91 -12.20 -4.10 4.76
N GLY A 92 -11.90 -2.94 5.34
CA GLY A 92 -12.92 -2.10 5.98
C GLY A 92 -14.02 -1.65 5.00
N GLY A 93 -15.28 -1.77 5.42
CA GLY A 93 -16.43 -1.40 4.57
C GLY A 93 -16.52 -2.24 3.30
N ASP A 94 -16.58 -1.57 2.16
CA ASP A 94 -16.69 -2.16 0.81
C ASP A 94 -15.34 -2.19 0.07
N ALA A 95 -14.23 -2.30 0.80
CA ALA A 95 -12.90 -2.30 0.20
C ALA A 95 -12.63 -3.58 -0.60
N MET A 96 -11.82 -3.44 -1.66
CA MET A 96 -11.35 -4.54 -2.50
C MET A 96 -9.91 -4.92 -2.13
N GLY A 97 -9.48 -6.15 -2.45
CA GLY A 97 -8.09 -6.54 -2.30
C GLY A 97 -7.67 -6.83 -0.85
N ASP A 98 -8.57 -7.36 -0.03
CA ASP A 98 -8.28 -7.74 1.35
C ASP A 98 -7.74 -9.18 1.51
N SER A 99 -7.51 -9.89 0.40
CA SER A 99 -6.95 -11.24 0.38
C SER A 99 -6.02 -11.43 -0.82
N VAL A 100 -5.11 -12.42 -0.74
CA VAL A 100 -4.23 -12.77 -1.87
C VAL A 100 -5.05 -13.29 -3.05
N GLU A 101 -6.14 -13.99 -2.78
CA GLU A 101 -7.09 -14.47 -3.78
C GLU A 101 -7.71 -13.31 -4.55
N ASP A 102 -8.07 -12.22 -3.87
CA ASP A 102 -8.55 -11.00 -4.53
C ASP A 102 -7.45 -10.36 -5.40
N LEU A 103 -6.20 -10.27 -4.91
CA LEU A 103 -5.09 -9.71 -5.68
C LEU A 103 -4.84 -10.51 -6.98
N GLY A 104 -4.87 -11.84 -6.89
CA GLY A 104 -4.75 -12.71 -8.06
C GLY A 104 -5.88 -12.49 -9.07
N ARG A 105 -7.13 -12.42 -8.59
CA ARG A 105 -8.29 -12.11 -9.45
C ARG A 105 -8.19 -10.73 -10.10
N ILE A 106 -7.63 -9.74 -9.41
CA ILE A 106 -7.39 -8.41 -9.98
C ILE A 106 -6.36 -8.48 -11.10
N LEU A 107 -5.23 -9.17 -10.88
CA LEU A 107 -4.20 -9.38 -11.91
C LEU A 107 -4.78 -10.05 -13.15
N GLU A 108 -5.53 -11.15 -12.98
CA GLU A 108 -6.21 -11.85 -14.07
C GLU A 108 -7.20 -10.96 -14.82
N ALA A 109 -8.01 -10.18 -14.09
CA ALA A 109 -9.01 -9.30 -14.67
C ALA A 109 -8.37 -8.14 -15.45
N VAL A 110 -7.24 -7.59 -14.98
CA VAL A 110 -6.48 -6.57 -15.71
C VAL A 110 -5.85 -7.19 -16.96
N ALA A 111 -5.23 -8.36 -16.85
CA ALA A 111 -4.66 -9.08 -18.01
C ALA A 111 -5.72 -9.34 -19.09
N ALA A 112 -6.93 -9.70 -18.70
CA ALA A 112 -8.06 -9.94 -19.61
C ALA A 112 -8.51 -8.69 -20.38
N THR A 113 -8.15 -7.48 -19.94
CA THR A 113 -8.41 -6.24 -20.68
C THR A 113 -7.45 -6.01 -21.86
N GLY A 114 -6.33 -6.75 -21.90
CA GLY A 114 -5.25 -6.54 -22.86
C GLY A 114 -4.23 -5.48 -22.45
N ALA A 115 -4.33 -4.94 -21.23
CA ALA A 115 -3.37 -3.99 -20.68
C ALA A 115 -1.97 -4.62 -20.46
N ASP A 116 -0.94 -3.77 -20.49
CA ASP A 116 0.43 -4.15 -20.15
C ASP A 116 0.55 -4.44 -18.65
N VAL A 117 0.42 -5.71 -18.27
CA VAL A 117 0.56 -6.16 -16.89
C VAL A 117 1.99 -6.18 -16.39
N GLU A 118 3.01 -5.99 -17.23
CA GLU A 118 4.41 -5.94 -16.76
C GLU A 118 4.68 -4.69 -15.91
N ARG A 119 3.84 -3.65 -16.06
CA ARG A 119 3.85 -2.45 -15.20
C ARG A 119 3.04 -2.63 -13.92
N LEU A 120 2.32 -3.73 -13.76
CA LEU A 120 1.48 -3.99 -12.59
C LEU A 120 2.23 -4.82 -11.56
N ALA A 121 2.32 -4.27 -10.35
CA ALA A 121 2.92 -4.89 -9.19
C ALA A 121 2.03 -4.68 -7.94
N PHE A 122 2.47 -5.20 -6.80
CA PHE A 122 1.69 -5.21 -5.57
C PHE A 122 2.51 -4.82 -4.35
N CYS A 123 1.83 -4.21 -3.39
CA CYS A 123 2.32 -3.92 -2.05
C CYS A 123 1.58 -4.79 -1.04
N LEU A 124 2.33 -5.43 -0.14
CA LEU A 124 1.75 -6.02 1.06
C LEU A 124 2.00 -5.10 2.25
N ASP A 125 0.93 -4.49 2.76
CA ASP A 125 0.91 -3.79 4.04
C ASP A 125 0.62 -4.78 5.18
N THR A 126 1.53 -4.83 6.17
CA THR A 126 1.45 -5.79 7.27
C THR A 126 0.34 -5.49 8.27
N ALA A 127 0.01 -4.21 8.51
CA ALA A 127 -1.11 -3.81 9.34
C ALA A 127 -2.46 -4.10 8.65
N HIS A 128 -2.51 -3.98 7.32
CA HIS A 128 -3.68 -4.34 6.53
C HIS A 128 -3.90 -5.84 6.49
N LEU A 129 -2.84 -6.64 6.28
CA LEU A 129 -2.92 -8.11 6.38
C LEU A 129 -3.47 -8.54 7.73
N TRP A 130 -2.99 -7.93 8.82
CA TRP A 130 -3.51 -8.16 10.17
C TRP A 130 -4.99 -7.77 10.31
N GLY A 131 -5.36 -6.58 9.82
CA GLY A 131 -6.75 -6.12 9.78
C GLY A 131 -7.68 -7.05 9.00
N ALA A 132 -7.18 -7.65 7.92
CA ALA A 132 -7.89 -8.62 7.09
C ALA A 132 -7.95 -10.05 7.70
N GLY A 133 -7.24 -10.29 8.80
CA GLY A 133 -7.28 -11.55 9.55
C GLY A 133 -6.13 -12.51 9.29
N VAL A 134 -5.06 -12.05 8.62
CA VAL A 134 -3.82 -12.82 8.48
C VAL A 134 -2.99 -12.67 9.75
N ASP A 135 -2.92 -13.74 10.56
CA ASP A 135 -2.11 -13.75 11.77
C ASP A 135 -0.63 -13.96 11.45
N LEU A 136 0.12 -12.86 11.39
CA LEU A 136 1.54 -12.88 11.09
C LEU A 136 2.40 -13.40 12.26
N ARG A 137 1.85 -13.66 13.46
CA ARG A 137 2.61 -14.11 14.64
C ARG A 137 3.00 -15.58 14.59
N GLU A 138 2.27 -16.37 13.82
CA GLU A 138 2.61 -17.76 13.57
C GLU A 138 3.77 -17.85 12.57
N GLU A 139 4.80 -18.63 12.88
CA GLU A 139 6.01 -18.74 12.05
C GLU A 139 5.67 -19.17 10.62
N ARG A 140 4.83 -20.21 10.50
CA ARG A 140 4.41 -20.78 9.20
C ARG A 140 3.47 -19.90 8.40
N ALA A 141 2.75 -18.97 9.05
CA ALA A 141 1.76 -18.15 8.37
C ALA A 141 2.39 -17.24 7.31
N LEU A 142 3.62 -16.76 7.54
CA LEU A 142 4.34 -15.96 6.57
C LEU A 142 4.73 -16.79 5.32
N ASP A 143 5.29 -17.98 5.53
CA ASP A 143 5.63 -18.89 4.41
C ASP A 143 4.39 -19.28 3.60
N GLU A 144 3.28 -19.58 4.28
CA GLU A 144 2.01 -19.92 3.64
C GLU A 144 1.40 -18.72 2.88
N LEU A 145 1.52 -17.51 3.42
CA LEU A 145 1.12 -16.28 2.73
C LEU A 145 1.94 -16.10 1.45
N LEU A 146 3.26 -16.17 1.53
CA LEU A 146 4.15 -15.98 0.37
C LEU A 146 4.01 -17.10 -0.66
N THR A 147 3.77 -18.33 -0.22
CA THR A 147 3.48 -19.46 -1.12
C THR A 147 2.19 -19.21 -1.90
N ARG A 148 1.11 -18.78 -1.23
CA ARG A 148 -0.15 -18.41 -1.89
C ARG A 148 0.03 -17.23 -2.83
N PHE A 149 0.75 -16.20 -2.40
CA PHE A 149 1.05 -15.04 -3.21
C PHE A 149 1.83 -15.43 -4.47
N SER A 150 2.85 -16.27 -4.33
CA SER A 150 3.62 -16.77 -5.47
C SER A 150 2.77 -17.58 -6.45
N ALA A 151 1.74 -18.30 -5.97
CA ALA A 151 0.89 -19.12 -6.83
C ALA A 151 -0.18 -18.31 -7.57
N LEU A 152 -0.71 -17.25 -6.95
CA LEU A 152 -1.87 -16.49 -7.46
C LEU A 152 -1.48 -15.16 -8.12
N VAL A 153 -0.38 -14.56 -7.70
CA VAL A 153 0.06 -13.22 -8.11
C VAL A 153 1.49 -13.23 -8.68
N GLU A 154 2.27 -14.26 -8.37
CA GLU A 154 3.69 -14.40 -8.69
C GLU A 154 4.60 -13.51 -7.82
N LEU A 155 5.56 -14.13 -7.11
CA LEU A 155 6.34 -13.43 -6.08
C LEU A 155 7.16 -12.25 -6.63
N GLN A 156 7.59 -12.30 -7.89
CA GLN A 156 8.30 -11.21 -8.54
C GLN A 156 7.48 -9.92 -8.68
N ARG A 157 6.14 -10.00 -8.56
CA ARG A 157 5.25 -8.84 -8.58
C ARG A 157 5.09 -8.19 -7.21
N LEU A 158 5.64 -8.78 -6.15
CA LEU A 158 5.73 -8.13 -4.84
C LEU A 158 6.84 -7.07 -4.87
N ALA A 159 6.47 -5.85 -5.25
CA ALA A 159 7.43 -4.77 -5.48
C ALA A 159 7.83 -4.04 -4.19
N MET A 160 6.96 -4.06 -3.17
CA MET A 160 7.22 -3.39 -1.90
C MET A 160 6.37 -3.96 -0.76
N ILE A 161 6.78 -3.66 0.46
CA ILE A 161 6.01 -3.93 1.68
C ILE A 161 5.85 -2.61 2.44
N HIS A 162 4.65 -2.31 2.90
CA HIS A 162 4.47 -1.35 3.98
C HIS A 162 4.60 -2.09 5.30
N LEU A 163 5.69 -1.82 6.02
CA LEU A 163 6.03 -2.49 7.26
C LEU A 163 5.49 -1.68 8.43
N ASN A 164 4.26 -2.00 8.81
CA ASN A 164 3.52 -1.36 9.89
C ASN A 164 3.15 -2.38 10.96
N ASP A 165 3.32 -2.03 12.24
CA ASP A 165 2.64 -2.76 13.31
C ASP A 165 1.16 -2.31 13.36
N SER A 166 0.31 -2.97 14.16
CA SER A 166 -1.12 -2.66 14.22
C SER A 166 -1.62 -2.39 15.64
N LYS A 167 -2.40 -1.31 15.82
CA LYS A 167 -3.21 -1.07 17.03
C LYS A 167 -4.53 -1.84 16.99
N ALA A 168 -4.93 -2.32 15.81
CA ALA A 168 -6.22 -2.97 15.61
C ALA A 168 -6.22 -4.41 16.14
N ALA A 169 -7.40 -4.93 16.44
CA ALA A 169 -7.56 -6.36 16.67
C ALA A 169 -7.43 -7.14 15.35
N LEU A 170 -6.90 -8.37 15.42
CA LEU A 170 -6.80 -9.29 14.28
C LEU A 170 -8.18 -9.47 13.63
N GLY A 171 -8.25 -9.33 12.30
CA GLY A 171 -9.50 -9.54 11.55
C GLY A 171 -10.59 -8.48 11.79
N SER A 172 -10.26 -7.36 12.46
CA SER A 172 -11.22 -6.28 12.73
C SER A 172 -11.63 -5.46 11.51
N ARG A 173 -10.97 -5.68 10.37
CA ARG A 173 -11.11 -4.90 9.13
C ARG A 173 -10.80 -3.42 9.30
N ALA A 174 -10.01 -3.08 10.32
CA ALA A 174 -9.58 -1.72 10.63
C ALA A 174 -8.11 -1.54 10.24
N ASP A 175 -7.84 -0.55 9.40
CA ASP A 175 -6.50 -0.02 9.17
C ASP A 175 -6.13 0.86 10.39
N ARG A 176 -5.24 0.40 11.27
CA ARG A 176 -4.73 1.21 12.39
C ARG A 176 -3.25 0.92 12.61
N HIS A 177 -2.40 1.68 11.95
CA HIS A 177 -0.95 1.52 12.07
C HIS A 177 -0.45 1.82 13.50
N GLN A 178 0.63 1.16 13.88
CA GLN A 178 1.34 1.34 15.13
C GLN A 178 2.86 1.34 14.87
N HIS A 179 3.60 1.96 15.79
CA HIS A 179 5.06 1.89 15.82
C HIS A 179 5.56 0.44 15.84
N ILE A 180 6.71 0.22 15.22
CA ILE A 180 7.36 -1.08 15.05
C ILE A 180 7.51 -1.80 16.40
N GLY A 181 6.88 -2.97 16.55
CA GLY A 181 6.96 -3.81 17.75
C GLY A 181 6.20 -3.27 18.95
N ALA A 182 5.37 -2.24 18.79
CA ALA A 182 4.52 -1.67 19.85
C ALA A 182 3.02 -1.99 19.66
N GLY A 183 2.68 -2.80 18.67
CA GLY A 183 1.31 -3.21 18.36
C GLY A 183 1.09 -4.71 18.55
N ALA A 184 -0.03 -5.17 18.00
CA ALA A 184 -0.52 -6.53 18.15
C ALA A 184 0.18 -7.54 17.23
N ILE A 185 0.82 -7.09 16.14
CA ILE A 185 1.68 -7.94 15.31
C ILE A 185 2.96 -8.24 16.09
N GLY A 186 3.56 -7.20 16.67
CA GLY A 186 4.64 -7.31 17.64
C GLY A 186 6.03 -7.55 17.03
N PRO A 187 7.07 -7.48 17.88
CA PRO A 187 8.46 -7.41 17.44
C PRO A 187 8.96 -8.69 16.76
N GLU A 188 8.56 -9.86 17.26
CA GLU A 188 9.03 -11.14 16.71
C GLU A 188 8.49 -11.40 15.30
N ALA A 189 7.22 -11.06 15.05
CA ALA A 189 6.62 -11.20 13.73
C ALA A 189 7.24 -10.22 12.71
N ILE A 190 7.45 -8.97 13.11
CA ILE A 190 8.14 -7.98 12.29
C ILE A 190 9.58 -8.42 12.00
N ARG A 191 10.29 -8.95 13.00
CA ARG A 191 11.63 -9.49 12.81
C ARG A 191 11.64 -10.61 11.78
N ARG A 192 10.69 -11.54 11.84
CA ARG A 192 10.56 -12.63 10.86
C ARG A 192 10.37 -12.10 9.44
N LEU A 193 9.54 -11.07 9.24
CA LEU A 193 9.39 -10.40 7.95
C LEU A 193 10.72 -9.80 7.45
N LEU A 194 11.40 -9.04 8.31
CA LEU A 194 12.66 -8.35 7.99
C LEU A 194 13.78 -9.28 7.53
N ILE A 195 13.88 -10.47 8.13
CA ILE A 195 14.95 -11.44 7.84
C ILE A 195 14.51 -12.55 6.88
N HIS A 196 13.28 -12.51 6.38
CA HIS A 196 12.73 -13.58 5.55
C HIS A 196 13.49 -13.69 4.22
N PRO A 197 14.06 -14.85 3.86
CA PRO A 197 14.90 -14.98 2.66
C PRO A 197 14.12 -14.70 1.36
N GLY A 198 12.83 -15.06 1.31
CA GLY A 198 11.96 -14.75 0.17
C GLY A 198 11.63 -13.27 0.00
N LEU A 199 11.90 -12.43 1.02
CA LEU A 199 11.65 -10.99 1.00
C LEU A 199 12.94 -10.17 0.94
N ALA A 200 14.11 -10.81 0.87
CA ALA A 200 15.42 -10.15 0.98
C ALA A 200 15.69 -9.06 -0.09
N ARG A 201 14.91 -9.04 -1.19
CA ARG A 201 15.01 -8.06 -2.27
C ARG A 201 13.84 -7.09 -2.32
N VAL A 202 12.83 -7.27 -1.48
CA VAL A 202 11.63 -6.44 -1.45
C VAL A 202 11.88 -5.24 -0.54
N PRO A 203 11.85 -4.00 -1.06
CA PRO A 203 11.99 -2.81 -0.22
C PRO A 203 10.79 -2.70 0.75
N MET A 204 11.08 -2.28 1.97
CA MET A 204 10.08 -2.07 3.01
C MET A 204 10.01 -0.58 3.38
N TYR A 205 8.80 -0.03 3.44
CA TYR A 205 8.53 1.38 3.76
C TYR A 205 7.71 1.46 5.04
N LEU A 206 7.98 2.47 5.86
CA LEU A 206 7.26 2.69 7.11
C LEU A 206 6.18 3.74 6.91
N GLU A 207 4.98 3.49 7.43
CA GLU A 207 3.87 4.45 7.49
C GLU A 207 3.32 4.52 8.92
N THR A 208 4.24 4.43 9.89
CA THR A 208 3.91 4.44 11.31
C THR A 208 3.41 5.82 11.76
N PRO A 209 2.61 5.91 12.84
CA PRO A 209 2.18 7.20 13.39
C PRO A 209 3.38 8.11 13.70
N GLY A 210 3.17 9.44 13.68
CA GLY A 210 4.18 10.37 14.19
C GLY A 210 5.33 10.72 13.24
N MET A 211 5.23 10.43 11.93
CA MET A 211 6.36 10.65 11.00
C MET A 211 6.79 12.11 10.88
N ASP A 212 5.84 13.06 10.93
CA ASP A 212 6.15 14.50 10.89
C ASP A 212 6.68 14.99 12.27
N GLU A 213 6.51 14.19 13.32
CA GLU A 213 6.92 14.43 14.69
C GLU A 213 8.26 13.78 15.06
N GLY A 214 8.99 13.21 14.08
CA GLY A 214 10.31 12.61 14.25
C GLY A 214 10.31 11.14 14.70
N TYR A 215 9.13 10.49 14.75
CA TYR A 215 9.06 9.06 15.05
C TYR A 215 9.51 8.18 13.87
N ASP A 216 9.70 8.74 12.69
CA ASP A 216 10.33 8.05 11.55
C ASP A 216 11.73 7.54 11.93
N ALA A 217 12.59 8.40 12.47
CA ALA A 217 13.93 8.05 12.94
C ALA A 217 13.88 6.99 14.06
N VAL A 218 12.92 7.12 14.98
CA VAL A 218 12.70 6.15 16.06
C VAL A 218 12.35 4.77 15.49
N ASN A 219 11.42 4.70 14.54
CA ASN A 219 11.00 3.41 13.96
C ASN A 219 12.10 2.79 13.07
N MET A 220 12.89 3.61 12.37
CA MET A 220 14.07 3.14 11.66
C MET A 220 15.11 2.50 12.58
N GLU A 221 15.36 3.10 13.76
CA GLU A 221 16.25 2.50 14.75
C GLU A 221 15.68 1.20 15.30
N ARG A 222 14.38 1.14 15.59
CA ARG A 222 13.72 -0.09 16.02
C ARG A 222 13.86 -1.22 14.99
N VAL A 223 13.73 -0.91 13.70
CA VAL A 223 14.00 -1.88 12.62
C VAL A 223 15.45 -2.38 12.67
N ARG A 224 16.44 -1.50 12.88
CA ARG A 224 17.85 -1.90 13.02
C ARG A 224 18.09 -2.84 14.21
N LEU A 225 17.46 -2.55 15.35
CA LEU A 225 17.54 -3.39 16.55
C LEU A 225 16.91 -4.77 16.30
N LEU A 226 15.74 -4.84 15.64
CA LEU A 226 15.13 -6.13 15.30
C LEU A 226 16.00 -6.95 14.34
N LEU A 227 16.63 -6.32 13.34
CA LEU A 227 17.56 -6.99 12.42
C LEU A 227 18.75 -7.64 13.15
N THR A 228 19.24 -6.99 14.20
CA THR A 228 20.38 -7.46 15.02
C THR A 228 19.94 -8.38 16.16
N GLY A 229 18.63 -8.52 16.40
CA GLY A 229 18.09 -9.32 17.51
C GLY A 229 18.19 -8.63 18.87
N GLU A 230 18.40 -7.31 18.87
CA GLU A 230 18.46 -6.50 20.08
C GLU A 230 17.05 -6.17 20.59
N PRO A 231 16.87 -6.05 21.93
CA PRO A 231 15.58 -5.71 22.51
C PRO A 231 15.17 -4.27 22.15
N LEU A 232 13.87 -4.06 21.94
CA LEU A 232 13.35 -2.73 21.64
C LEU A 232 13.23 -1.88 22.92
N PRO A 233 13.69 -0.62 22.91
CA PRO A 233 13.41 0.32 23.99
C PRO A 233 11.91 0.53 24.16
N GLU A 234 11.48 0.82 25.40
CA GLU A 234 10.11 1.26 25.65
C GLU A 234 9.86 2.62 24.96
N LEU A 235 8.70 2.74 24.33
CA LEU A 235 8.24 4.02 23.79
C LEU A 235 7.59 4.83 24.91
N PRO A 236 7.74 6.16 24.88
CA PRO A 236 7.04 7.00 25.84
C PRO A 236 5.51 6.90 25.62
N PRO A 237 4.68 7.01 26.67
CA PRO A 237 3.23 6.78 26.57
C PRO A 237 2.53 7.61 25.48
N GLU A 238 2.97 8.84 25.27
CA GLU A 238 2.44 9.74 24.23
C GLU A 238 2.60 9.20 22.81
N ALA A 239 3.61 8.37 22.54
CA ALA A 239 3.83 7.74 21.24
C ALA A 239 2.72 6.73 20.92
N LEU A 240 2.21 6.04 21.94
CA LEU A 240 1.21 4.97 21.76
C LEU A 240 -0.19 5.52 21.46
N GLU A 241 -0.46 6.76 21.86
CA GLU A 241 -1.76 7.44 21.73
C GLU A 241 -1.80 8.46 20.58
N LEU A 242 -0.78 8.47 19.71
CA LEU A 242 -0.75 9.40 18.57
C LEU A 242 -1.99 9.21 17.69
N PRO A 243 -2.73 10.32 17.41
CA PRO A 243 -3.86 10.28 16.50
C PRO A 243 -3.36 10.02 15.07
N ARG A 244 -4.28 9.59 14.18
CA ARG A 244 -3.95 9.54 12.75
C ARG A 244 -3.49 10.92 12.27
N PRO A 245 -2.52 10.99 11.34
CA PRO A 245 -2.18 12.24 10.68
C PRO A 245 -3.46 12.85 10.11
N ARG A 246 -3.79 14.09 10.52
CA ARG A 246 -4.85 14.84 9.85
C ARG A 246 -4.27 15.25 8.50
N GLY A 247 -4.97 14.94 7.40
CA GLY A 247 -4.55 15.36 6.06
C GLY A 247 -4.14 16.83 6.07
N ARG A 248 -3.00 17.15 5.46
CA ARG A 248 -2.47 18.53 5.44
C ARG A 248 -3.52 19.45 4.83
N HIS A 249 -4.11 20.32 5.66
CA HIS A 249 -4.73 21.54 5.14
C HIS A 249 -3.61 22.45 4.68
N VAL A 250 -3.26 22.37 3.40
CA VAL A 250 -2.50 23.44 2.77
C VAL A 250 -3.47 24.61 2.65
N ALA A 251 -3.30 25.63 3.50
CA ALA A 251 -3.95 26.91 3.26
C ALA A 251 -3.40 27.44 1.94
N VAL A 252 -4.21 27.37 0.88
CA VAL A 252 -3.90 28.03 -0.38
C VAL A 252 -4.13 29.52 -0.11
N GLU A 253 -3.04 30.27 0.09
CA GLU A 253 -3.13 31.72 0.08
C GLU A 253 -3.63 32.17 -1.30
N PRO A 254 -4.66 33.03 -1.37
CA PRO A 254 -5.13 33.52 -2.66
C PRO A 254 -3.99 34.26 -3.34
N ALA A 255 -3.70 33.85 -4.58
CA ALA A 255 -2.74 34.55 -5.43
C ALA A 255 -3.07 36.04 -5.43
N GLN A 256 -2.11 36.87 -5.02
CA GLN A 256 -2.22 38.30 -5.16
C GLN A 256 -2.35 38.61 -6.65
N ALA A 257 -3.54 39.05 -7.05
CA ALA A 257 -3.76 39.60 -8.37
C ALA A 257 -2.98 40.92 -8.44
N GLU A 258 -1.79 40.89 -9.05
CA GLU A 258 -1.17 42.11 -9.56
C GLU A 258 -2.07 42.64 -10.68
N VAL A 259 -2.86 43.66 -10.33
CA VAL A 259 -3.55 44.51 -11.29
C VAL A 259 -2.56 45.59 -11.73
N ALA A 260 -2.12 45.46 -12.99
CA ALA A 260 -1.58 46.47 -13.91
C ALA A 260 -0.65 47.57 -13.36
#